data_AF-A0A8J1J2Y7-F1
#
_entry.id   AF-A0A8J1J2Y7-F1
#
_cell.length_a   1.000
_cell.length_b   1.000
_cell.length_c   1.000
_cell.angle_alpha   90.00
_cell.angle_beta   90.00
_cell.angle_gamma   90.00
#
_symmetry.space_group_name_H-M   'P 1'
#
loop_
_entity.id
_entity.type
_entity.pdbx_description
1 polymer ?
#
loop_
_entity_poly.entity_id
_entity_poly.type
_entity_poly.pdbx_seq_one_letter_code
_entity_poly.pdbx_strand_id
1 'polypeptide(L)'
;MGMVMLTGFGLAIGCLILHKRKYVTLLDPNKKYKLRLIYKSVINHNTRRMRFALPTVFHTLGLPAGKHVYILAKINGSLVVRPYTPVSTDDERGYVDLVIKIYFRGQHPTFPEGGKMSQYLDNLSIGDVIEFQGPRGLLAYNGKGEFGIQINKKSPVEKKFARQVGMIAGGTGITPMLQLIQTILKDPDDLTKCSLLFANKSKNDIILREELQELERKHSGRFKVWFAVETAPEGMIISFLSCMHKK
;
A
#
# COMPACT_ATOMS: atom_id res chain seq x y z
N MET A 1 13.14 -17.25 60.87
CA MET A 1 13.88 -16.81 59.66
C MET A 1 13.04 -17.12 58.44
N GLY A 2 12.25 -16.18 57.94
CA GLY A 2 11.41 -16.49 56.78
C GLY A 2 10.56 -15.31 56.36
N MET A 3 11.18 -14.26 55.83
CA MET A 3 10.41 -13.18 55.20
C MET A 3 11.27 -12.26 54.31
N VAL A 4 12.02 -12.79 53.32
CA VAL A 4 12.60 -11.93 52.27
C VAL A 4 12.78 -12.71 50.96
N MET A 5 11.72 -13.08 50.25
CA MET A 5 11.84 -13.70 48.91
C MET A 5 10.61 -13.44 48.00
N LEU A 6 9.91 -12.32 48.15
CA LEU A 6 8.71 -12.03 47.34
C LEU A 6 8.74 -10.70 46.56
N THR A 7 9.77 -9.88 46.73
CA THR A 7 9.86 -8.58 46.04
C THR A 7 10.60 -8.65 44.70
N GLY A 8 11.56 -9.57 44.53
CA GLY A 8 12.36 -9.68 43.30
C GLY A 8 11.61 -10.28 42.10
N PHE A 9 10.78 -11.30 42.34
CA PHE A 9 10.02 -11.96 41.27
C PHE A 9 8.86 -11.11 40.74
N GLY A 10 8.19 -10.35 41.61
CA GLY A 10 7.10 -9.45 41.24
C GLY A 10 7.55 -8.26 40.39
N LEU A 11 8.76 -7.72 40.64
CA LEU A 11 9.37 -6.67 39.82
C LEU A 11 9.87 -7.19 38.47
N ALA A 12 10.44 -8.40 38.41
CA ALA A 12 10.85 -9.02 37.16
C ALA A 12 9.65 -9.39 36.28
N ILE A 13 8.56 -9.91 36.88
CA ILE A 13 7.30 -10.17 36.19
C ILE A 13 6.60 -8.85 35.82
N GLY A 14 6.64 -7.82 36.66
CA GLY A 14 6.12 -6.48 36.34
C GLY A 14 6.87 -5.80 35.18
N CYS A 15 8.19 -6.01 35.07
CA CYS A 15 9.00 -5.57 33.93
C CYS A 15 8.78 -6.43 32.66
N LEU A 16 8.49 -7.72 32.79
CA LEU A 16 8.10 -8.58 31.66
C LEU A 16 6.65 -8.34 31.21
N ILE A 17 5.79 -7.88 32.12
CA ILE A 17 4.41 -7.37 31.91
C ILE A 17 4.42 -5.85 31.65
N LEU A 18 5.57 -5.24 31.35
CA LEU A 18 5.56 -4.07 30.48
C LEU A 18 5.14 -4.59 29.10
N HIS A 19 3.82 -4.68 28.91
CA HIS A 19 3.14 -4.74 27.63
C HIS A 19 4.00 -3.95 26.64
N LYS A 20 4.70 -4.63 25.72
CA LYS A 20 5.41 -3.95 24.64
C LYS A 20 4.35 -3.07 23.97
N ARG A 21 4.34 -1.77 24.29
CA ARG A 21 3.38 -0.84 23.72
C ARG A 21 3.57 -0.95 22.22
N LYS A 22 2.57 -1.48 21.53
CA LYS A 22 2.60 -1.53 20.07
C LYS A 22 2.54 -0.08 19.61
N TYR A 23 3.68 0.43 19.15
CA TYR A 23 3.78 1.77 18.58
C TYR A 23 3.08 1.76 17.22
N VAL A 24 1.79 2.07 17.23
CA VAL A 24 0.93 2.06 16.05
C VAL A 24 0.38 3.46 15.83
N THR A 25 0.46 3.95 14.60
CA THR A 25 0.05 5.32 14.27
C THR A 25 -1.46 5.44 14.15
N LEU A 26 -2.09 4.59 13.33
CA LEU A 26 -3.52 4.64 13.00
C LEU A 26 -4.39 3.92 14.02
N LEU A 27 -4.54 4.48 15.22
CA LEU A 27 -5.32 3.88 16.32
C LEU A 27 -6.84 4.09 16.20
N ASP A 28 -7.24 5.24 15.65
CA ASP A 28 -8.63 5.62 15.40
C ASP A 28 -8.82 5.95 13.90
N PRO A 29 -9.71 5.24 13.18
CA PRO A 29 -9.94 5.44 11.75
C PRO A 29 -10.59 6.77 11.38
N ASN A 30 -11.16 7.50 12.33
CA ASN A 30 -11.77 8.81 12.12
C ASN A 30 -10.83 9.96 12.50
N LYS A 31 -9.79 9.68 13.30
CA LYS A 31 -8.77 10.68 13.64
C LYS A 31 -7.86 10.99 12.45
N LYS A 32 -7.46 12.26 12.36
CA LYS A 32 -6.47 12.74 11.40
C LYS A 32 -5.08 12.71 12.04
N TYR A 33 -4.11 12.17 11.32
CA TYR A 33 -2.71 12.07 11.73
C TYR A 33 -1.87 12.93 10.80
N LYS A 34 -1.16 13.89 11.37
CA LYS A 34 -0.29 14.80 10.63
C LYS A 34 1.08 14.16 10.46
N LEU A 35 1.41 13.75 9.24
CA LEU A 35 2.69 13.10 8.92
C LEU A 35 3.53 14.02 8.02
N ARG A 36 4.84 14.08 8.32
CA ARG A 36 5.79 14.97 7.64
C ARG A 36 6.47 14.26 6.48
N LEU A 37 6.50 14.87 5.29
CA LEU A 37 7.29 14.41 4.17
C LEU A 37 8.78 14.52 4.50
N ILE A 38 9.50 13.41 4.52
CA ILE A 38 10.93 13.36 4.85
C ILE A 38 11.81 12.92 3.68
N TYR A 39 11.22 12.31 2.64
CA TYR A 39 11.94 11.95 1.43
C TYR A 39 10.99 11.91 0.24
N LYS A 40 11.49 12.35 -0.92
CA LYS A 40 10.77 12.33 -2.20
C LYS A 40 11.74 12.00 -3.32
N SER A 41 11.42 11.01 -4.15
CA SER A 41 12.21 10.66 -5.33
C SER A 41 11.34 10.47 -6.57
N VAL A 42 11.96 10.70 -7.73
CA VAL A 42 11.35 10.42 -9.04
C VAL A 42 11.53 8.94 -9.34
N ILE A 43 10.42 8.24 -9.66
CA ILE A 43 10.46 6.86 -10.18
C ILE A 43 10.51 6.90 -11.71
N ASN A 44 9.63 7.69 -12.32
CA ASN A 44 9.62 7.93 -13.76
C ASN A 44 9.01 9.32 -14.05
N HIS A 45 8.81 9.63 -15.33
CA HIS A 45 8.32 10.92 -15.82
C HIS A 45 7.11 11.49 -15.03
N ASN A 46 6.19 10.64 -14.59
CA ASN A 46 5.00 11.07 -13.85
C ASN A 46 4.75 10.28 -12.56
N THR A 47 5.77 9.65 -11.97
CA THR A 47 5.59 8.89 -10.72
C THR A 47 6.63 9.30 -9.70
N ARG A 48 6.21 9.42 -8.44
CA ARG A 48 7.05 9.75 -7.30
C ARG A 48 6.93 8.68 -6.21
N ARG A 49 8.03 8.41 -5.52
CA ARG A 49 8.00 7.80 -4.17
C ARG A 49 8.07 8.93 -3.15
N MET A 50 7.15 8.91 -2.19
CA MET A 50 7.09 9.89 -1.11
C MET A 50 7.05 9.16 0.22
N ARG A 51 8.00 9.51 1.10
CA ARG A 51 8.15 8.91 2.42
C ARG A 51 7.74 9.91 3.48
N PHE A 52 6.80 9.51 4.33
CA PHE A 52 6.33 10.32 5.44
C PHE A 52 6.80 9.73 6.77
N ALA A 53 7.31 10.56 7.67
CA ALA A 53 7.71 10.13 9.01
C ALA A 53 6.47 9.78 9.84
N LEU A 54 6.55 8.63 10.53
CA LEU A 54 5.63 8.26 11.59
C LEU A 54 6.00 9.00 12.90
N PRO A 55 5.15 8.97 13.94
CA PRO A 55 5.37 9.77 15.15
C PRO A 55 6.73 9.53 15.83
N THR A 56 7.25 8.30 15.77
CA THR A 56 8.62 7.97 16.18
C THR A 56 9.20 6.90 15.27
N VAL A 57 10.53 6.70 15.32
CA VAL A 57 11.24 5.63 14.60
C VAL A 57 10.80 4.21 15.01
N PHE A 58 10.07 4.06 16.10
CA PHE A 58 9.55 2.78 16.58
C PHE A 58 8.13 2.50 16.08
N HIS A 59 7.42 3.50 15.55
CA HIS A 59 6.05 3.34 15.09
C HIS A 59 5.98 2.55 13.79
N THR A 60 4.94 1.73 13.67
CA THR A 60 4.41 1.25 12.39
C THR A 60 3.18 2.09 12.03
N LEU A 61 2.70 1.98 10.79
CA LEU A 61 1.52 2.72 10.38
C LEU A 61 0.27 2.15 11.06
N GLY A 62 0.15 0.83 11.16
CA GLY A 62 -1.06 0.14 11.63
C GLY A 62 -2.08 -0.07 10.53
N LEU A 63 -1.64 -0.47 9.35
CA LEU A 63 -2.50 -0.64 8.18
C LEU A 63 -2.64 -2.13 7.83
N PRO A 64 -3.78 -2.76 8.16
CA PRO A 64 -4.02 -4.15 7.75
C PRO A 64 -3.97 -4.31 6.22
N ALA A 65 -3.38 -5.41 5.75
CA ALA A 65 -3.29 -5.69 4.32
C ALA A 65 -4.69 -5.76 3.69
N GLY A 66 -4.86 -5.11 2.53
CA GLY A 66 -6.17 -4.93 1.86
C GLY A 66 -6.92 -3.65 2.26
N LYS A 67 -6.40 -2.89 3.23
CA LYS A 67 -6.89 -1.55 3.59
C LYS A 67 -6.02 -0.45 2.96
N HIS A 68 -6.55 0.77 2.97
CA HIS A 68 -5.88 1.98 2.50
C HIS A 68 -6.03 3.12 3.53
N VAL A 69 -5.32 4.22 3.28
CA VAL A 69 -5.50 5.49 4.01
C VAL A 69 -6.14 6.53 3.10
N TYR A 70 -6.84 7.49 3.69
CA TYR A 70 -7.19 8.74 3.04
C TYR A 70 -6.10 9.76 3.29
N ILE A 71 -5.73 10.47 2.24
CA ILE A 71 -4.93 11.69 2.30
C ILE A 71 -5.87 12.87 2.14
N LEU A 72 -5.76 13.84 3.05
CA LEU A 72 -6.63 15.01 3.13
C LEU A 72 -5.79 16.28 3.01
N ALA A 73 -6.24 17.20 2.15
CA ALA A 73 -5.63 18.51 1.99
C ALA A 73 -6.68 19.56 1.61
N LYS A 74 -6.48 20.80 2.06
CA LYS A 74 -7.26 21.95 1.58
C LYS A 74 -6.58 22.51 0.34
N ILE A 75 -7.17 22.29 -0.83
CA ILE A 75 -6.62 22.69 -2.13
C ILE A 75 -7.58 23.73 -2.72
N ASN A 76 -7.10 24.96 -2.93
CA ASN A 76 -7.89 26.10 -3.43
C ASN A 76 -9.20 26.30 -2.65
N GLY A 77 -9.11 26.34 -1.33
CA GLY A 77 -10.27 26.54 -0.45
C GLY A 77 -11.11 25.28 -0.18
N SER A 78 -11.03 24.24 -1.02
CA SER A 78 -11.83 23.02 -0.91
C SER A 78 -11.09 21.88 -0.22
N LEU A 79 -11.78 21.12 0.65
CA LEU A 79 -11.23 19.88 1.19
C LEU A 79 -11.23 18.79 0.12
N VAL A 80 -10.05 18.28 -0.24
CA VAL A 80 -9.87 17.17 -1.16
C VAL A 80 -9.42 15.95 -0.37
N VAL A 81 -10.14 14.84 -0.53
CA VAL A 81 -9.87 13.56 0.14
C VAL A 81 -9.66 12.49 -0.92
N ARG A 82 -8.54 11.76 -0.87
CA ARG A 82 -8.24 10.69 -1.84
C ARG A 82 -7.65 9.45 -1.16
N PRO A 83 -8.06 8.24 -1.57
CA PRO A 83 -7.49 7.01 -1.04
C PRO A 83 -6.11 6.75 -1.65
N TYR A 84 -5.19 6.26 -0.83
CA TYR A 84 -3.89 5.74 -1.25
C TYR A 84 -3.58 4.48 -0.45
N THR A 85 -3.12 3.43 -1.14
CA THR A 85 -2.54 2.27 -0.47
C THR A 85 -1.03 2.44 -0.43
N PRO A 86 -0.42 2.56 0.77
CA PRO A 86 1.02 2.55 0.93
C PRO A 86 1.66 1.30 0.33
N VAL A 87 2.87 1.47 -0.19
CA VAL A 87 3.71 0.36 -0.67
C VAL A 87 4.63 -0.19 0.42
N SER A 88 4.72 0.51 1.55
CA SER A 88 5.37 0.02 2.76
C SER A 88 4.42 -0.82 3.61
N THR A 89 4.96 -1.78 4.36
CA THR A 89 4.20 -2.63 5.29
C THR A 89 4.47 -2.24 6.75
N ASP A 90 3.71 -2.82 7.70
CA ASP A 90 3.94 -2.63 9.13
C ASP A 90 5.23 -3.32 9.66
N ASP A 91 6.05 -3.88 8.77
CA ASP A 91 7.40 -4.33 9.11
C ASP A 91 8.41 -3.18 9.09
N GLU A 92 8.13 -2.16 8.27
CA GLU A 92 8.92 -0.96 8.20
C GLU A 92 8.50 -0.02 9.33
N ARG A 93 9.48 0.44 10.10
CA ARG A 93 9.26 1.33 11.24
C ARG A 93 9.74 2.73 10.95
N GLY A 94 9.07 3.71 11.55
CA GLY A 94 9.43 5.12 11.49
C GLY A 94 8.95 5.86 10.25
N TYR A 95 8.45 5.16 9.22
CA TYR A 95 7.95 5.80 8.01
C TYR A 95 6.82 5.04 7.32
N VAL A 96 6.16 5.73 6.39
CA VAL A 96 5.23 5.17 5.41
C VAL A 96 5.60 5.68 4.01
N ASP A 97 5.63 4.79 3.02
CA ASP A 97 5.89 5.13 1.62
C ASP A 97 4.62 5.08 0.78
N LEU A 98 4.38 6.17 0.03
CA LEU A 98 3.38 6.25 -1.03
C LEU A 98 4.09 6.30 -2.39
N VAL A 99 3.59 5.52 -3.36
CA VAL A 99 3.97 5.64 -4.77
C VAL A 99 2.80 6.28 -5.51
N ILE A 100 3.04 7.46 -6.08
CA ILE A 100 1.99 8.35 -6.57
C ILE A 100 2.26 8.71 -8.02
N LYS A 101 1.31 8.38 -8.90
CA LYS A 101 1.28 8.90 -10.26
C LYS A 101 0.71 10.32 -10.26
N ILE A 102 1.45 11.23 -10.88
CA ILE A 102 1.14 12.65 -11.00
C ILE A 102 0.39 12.86 -12.31
N TYR A 103 -0.86 13.29 -12.19
CA TYR A 103 -1.68 13.69 -13.33
C TYR A 103 -1.49 15.20 -13.56
N PHE A 104 -0.53 15.56 -14.41
CA PHE A 104 -0.24 16.97 -14.69
C PHE A 104 -1.33 17.63 -15.56
N ARG A 105 -1.50 18.94 -15.38
CA ARG A 105 -2.33 19.80 -16.24
C ARG A 105 -1.89 19.70 -17.70
N GLY A 106 -2.84 19.76 -18.63
CA GLY A 106 -2.60 19.84 -20.07
C GLY A 106 -2.16 18.53 -20.75
N GLN A 107 -2.00 17.42 -20.01
CA GLN A 107 -1.52 16.15 -20.59
C GLN A 107 -2.64 15.25 -21.16
N HIS A 108 -3.90 15.48 -20.77
CA HIS A 108 -5.01 14.64 -21.19
C HIS A 108 -6.18 15.49 -21.70
N PRO A 109 -6.69 15.27 -22.92
CA PRO A 109 -7.73 16.12 -23.51
C PRO A 109 -9.03 16.10 -22.69
N THR A 110 -9.41 14.94 -22.16
CA THR A 110 -10.60 14.79 -21.28
C THR A 110 -10.41 15.39 -19.88
N PHE A 111 -9.15 15.56 -19.42
CA PHE A 111 -8.84 16.01 -18.06
C PHE A 111 -7.79 17.12 -18.09
N PRO A 112 -8.13 18.29 -18.70
CA PRO A 112 -7.16 19.35 -18.94
C PRO A 112 -6.58 19.93 -17.65
N GLU A 113 -7.34 19.93 -16.55
CA GLU A 113 -6.89 20.44 -15.24
C GLU A 113 -5.98 19.48 -14.45
N GLY A 114 -5.82 18.24 -14.92
CA GLY A 114 -5.05 17.21 -14.23
C GLY A 114 -5.66 16.77 -12.90
N GLY A 115 -4.85 16.13 -12.06
CA GLY A 115 -5.26 15.60 -10.76
C GLY A 115 -4.99 16.58 -9.62
N LYS A 116 -6.05 17.02 -8.92
CA LYS A 116 -5.95 17.98 -7.80
C LYS A 116 -4.97 17.50 -6.72
N MET A 117 -5.23 16.33 -6.13
CA MET A 117 -4.41 15.79 -5.04
C MET A 117 -3.00 15.39 -5.52
N SER A 118 -2.88 14.77 -6.69
CA SER A 118 -1.57 14.31 -7.16
C SER A 118 -0.61 15.48 -7.45
N GLN A 119 -1.11 16.56 -8.07
CA GLN A 119 -0.29 17.77 -8.31
C GLN A 119 0.02 18.50 -7.00
N TYR A 120 -0.93 18.56 -6.06
CA TYR A 120 -0.67 19.09 -4.72
C TYR A 120 0.45 18.33 -4.01
N LEU A 121 0.42 17.00 -4.04
CA LEU A 121 1.46 16.15 -3.46
C LEU A 121 2.81 16.34 -4.15
N ASP A 122 2.84 16.49 -5.49
CA ASP A 122 4.09 16.76 -6.20
C ASP A 122 4.67 18.14 -5.85
N ASN A 123 3.86 19.10 -5.41
CA ASN A 123 4.35 20.42 -5.00
C ASN A 123 4.82 20.49 -3.55
N LEU A 124 4.66 19.41 -2.76
CA LEU A 124 5.17 19.38 -1.39
C LEU A 124 6.70 19.41 -1.37
N SER A 125 7.23 20.22 -0.46
CA SER A 125 8.63 20.26 -0.09
C SER A 125 8.92 19.30 1.07
N ILE A 126 10.17 18.84 1.17
CA ILE A 126 10.62 18.10 2.35
C ILE A 126 10.40 18.98 3.59
N GLY A 127 9.77 18.42 4.62
CA GLY A 127 9.35 19.15 5.81
C GLY A 127 7.86 19.48 5.86
N ASP A 128 7.17 19.49 4.72
CA ASP A 128 5.72 19.72 4.67
C ASP A 128 4.95 18.59 5.34
N VAL A 129 3.79 18.93 5.88
CA VAL A 129 2.95 18.03 6.67
C VAL A 129 1.62 17.82 5.98
N ILE A 130 1.15 16.57 5.94
CA ILE A 130 -0.14 16.22 5.38
C ILE A 130 -0.97 15.33 6.32
N GLU A 131 -2.29 15.39 6.19
CA GLU A 131 -3.22 14.64 7.02
C GLU A 131 -3.50 13.26 6.41
N PHE A 132 -3.15 12.23 7.17
CA PHE A 132 -3.54 10.84 6.95
C PHE A 132 -4.77 10.51 7.80
N GLN A 133 -5.69 9.72 7.28
CA GLN A 133 -6.81 9.15 8.04
C GLN A 133 -7.05 7.71 7.61
N GLY A 134 -7.16 6.79 8.55
CA GLY A 134 -7.40 5.37 8.27
C GLY A 134 -7.14 4.52 9.51
N PRO A 135 -7.21 3.18 9.38
CA PRO A 135 -7.36 2.42 8.13
C PRO A 135 -8.79 2.44 7.55
N ARG A 136 -8.93 2.28 6.23
CA ARG A 136 -10.21 2.22 5.49
C ARG A 136 -10.21 1.11 4.46
N GLY A 137 -11.39 0.65 4.05
CA GLY A 137 -11.57 -0.41 3.04
C GLY A 137 -12.46 -1.53 3.54
N LEU A 138 -13.02 -2.30 2.61
CA LEU A 138 -13.99 -3.37 2.89
C LEU A 138 -13.36 -4.77 2.88
N LEU A 139 -12.11 -4.89 2.43
CA LEU A 139 -11.34 -6.13 2.40
C LEU A 139 -10.21 -6.06 3.44
N ALA A 140 -9.91 -7.18 4.10
CA ALA A 140 -8.71 -7.37 4.91
C ALA A 140 -8.17 -8.77 4.65
N TYR A 141 -6.85 -8.91 4.51
CA TYR A 141 -6.21 -10.21 4.48
C TYR A 141 -5.71 -10.56 5.88
N ASN A 142 -6.21 -11.66 6.42
CA ASN A 142 -5.91 -12.10 7.79
C ASN A 142 -4.81 -13.18 7.83
N GLY A 143 -4.20 -13.50 6.69
CA GLY A 143 -3.17 -14.52 6.54
C GLY A 143 -3.73 -15.89 6.14
N LYS A 144 -2.87 -16.73 5.58
CA LYS A 144 -3.12 -18.15 5.27
C LYS A 144 -4.38 -18.37 4.42
N GLY A 145 -4.58 -17.47 3.47
CA GLY A 145 -5.69 -17.49 2.52
C GLY A 145 -7.00 -16.91 3.05
N GLU A 146 -7.08 -16.46 4.31
CA GLU A 146 -8.28 -15.87 4.88
C GLU A 146 -8.43 -14.38 4.49
N PHE A 147 -9.58 -14.06 3.90
CA PHE A 147 -10.03 -12.71 3.59
C PHE A 147 -11.27 -12.39 4.43
N GLY A 148 -11.25 -11.26 5.14
CA GLY A 148 -12.45 -10.63 5.68
C GLY A 148 -13.01 -9.64 4.67
N ILE A 149 -14.22 -9.91 4.15
CA ILE A 149 -14.86 -9.09 3.12
C ILE A 149 -16.21 -8.57 3.62
N GLN A 150 -16.44 -7.28 3.45
CA GLN A 150 -17.74 -6.66 3.64
C GLN A 150 -18.30 -6.24 2.28
N ILE A 151 -19.58 -6.50 2.03
CA ILE A 151 -20.25 -6.04 0.79
C ILE A 151 -20.42 -4.51 0.81
N ASN A 152 -20.68 -3.95 1.99
CA ASN A 152 -20.72 -2.51 2.23
C ASN A 152 -20.34 -2.20 3.69
N LYS A 153 -20.18 -0.92 4.04
CA LYS A 153 -19.72 -0.48 5.37
C LYS A 153 -20.62 -0.88 6.55
N LYS A 154 -21.86 -1.28 6.30
CA LYS A 154 -22.84 -1.69 7.33
C LYS A 154 -22.98 -3.21 7.42
N SER A 155 -22.48 -3.96 6.44
CA SER A 155 -22.52 -5.41 6.44
C SER A 155 -21.54 -6.01 7.45
N PRO A 156 -21.86 -7.16 8.06
CA PRO A 156 -20.88 -7.90 8.84
C PRO A 156 -19.71 -8.35 7.95
N VAL A 157 -18.57 -8.64 8.57
CA VAL A 157 -17.41 -9.21 7.87
C VAL A 157 -17.67 -10.68 7.57
N GLU A 158 -17.67 -11.04 6.30
CA GLU A 158 -17.68 -12.43 5.85
C GLU A 158 -16.24 -12.94 5.71
N LYS A 159 -15.97 -14.12 6.29
CA LYS A 159 -14.71 -14.82 6.07
C LYS A 159 -14.78 -15.62 4.78
N LYS A 160 -13.82 -15.41 3.88
CA LYS A 160 -13.63 -16.19 2.65
C LYS A 160 -12.22 -16.74 2.66
N PHE A 161 -12.06 -17.98 2.19
CA PHE A 161 -10.75 -18.62 2.10
C PHE A 161 -10.41 -18.88 0.64
N ALA A 162 -9.22 -18.48 0.22
CA ALA A 162 -8.74 -18.68 -1.13
C ALA A 162 -7.32 -19.26 -1.11
N ARG A 163 -7.12 -20.37 -1.84
CA ARG A 163 -5.77 -20.91 -2.11
C ARG A 163 -5.09 -20.22 -3.28
N GLN A 164 -5.87 -19.60 -4.16
CA GLN A 164 -5.40 -18.89 -5.34
C GLN A 164 -6.14 -17.57 -5.46
N VAL A 165 -5.41 -16.49 -5.72
CA VAL A 165 -5.93 -15.13 -5.84
C VAL A 165 -5.54 -14.57 -7.20
N GLY A 166 -6.53 -14.44 -8.07
CA GLY A 166 -6.40 -13.70 -9.33
C GLY A 166 -6.50 -12.20 -9.06
N MET A 167 -5.56 -11.43 -9.59
CA MET A 167 -5.47 -9.98 -9.41
C MET A 167 -5.39 -9.31 -10.79
N ILE A 168 -6.21 -8.29 -11.00
CA ILE A 168 -6.17 -7.46 -12.22
C ILE A 168 -5.96 -6.02 -11.78
N ALA A 169 -4.87 -5.40 -12.21
CA ALA A 169 -4.52 -4.04 -11.87
C ALA A 169 -4.31 -3.19 -13.13
N GLY A 170 -4.66 -1.91 -13.03
CA GLY A 170 -4.41 -0.90 -14.07
C GLY A 170 -3.72 0.33 -13.49
N GLY A 171 -2.58 0.74 -14.04
CA GLY A 171 -1.85 1.93 -13.59
C GLY A 171 -1.59 1.96 -12.08
N THR A 172 -2.10 2.97 -11.37
CA THR A 172 -1.92 3.10 -9.91
C THR A 172 -2.67 2.04 -9.10
N GLY A 173 -3.59 1.28 -9.70
CA GLY A 173 -4.31 0.18 -9.06
C GLY A 173 -3.44 -1.01 -8.64
N ILE A 174 -2.13 -0.96 -8.92
CA ILE A 174 -1.17 -1.98 -8.48
C ILE A 174 -0.88 -1.94 -6.97
N THR A 175 -0.97 -0.78 -6.31
CA THR A 175 -0.51 -0.67 -4.91
C THR A 175 -1.31 -1.51 -3.90
N PRO A 176 -2.65 -1.66 -4.00
CA PRO A 176 -3.39 -2.62 -3.17
C PRO A 176 -2.98 -4.07 -3.44
N MET A 177 -2.70 -4.42 -4.71
CA MET A 177 -2.27 -5.76 -5.07
C MET A 177 -0.88 -6.06 -4.52
N LEU A 178 0.06 -5.12 -4.66
CA LEU A 178 1.41 -5.26 -4.13
C LEU A 178 1.41 -5.45 -2.61
N GLN A 179 0.58 -4.70 -1.88
CA GLN A 179 0.45 -4.86 -0.43
C GLN A 179 0.00 -6.28 -0.05
N LEU A 180 -1.00 -6.83 -0.77
CA LEU A 180 -1.46 -8.21 -0.56
C LEU A 180 -0.36 -9.22 -0.92
N ILE A 181 0.25 -9.08 -2.09
CA ILE A 181 1.33 -9.96 -2.58
C ILE A 181 2.49 -9.99 -1.57
N GLN A 182 2.98 -8.83 -1.13
CA GLN A 182 4.06 -8.75 -0.15
C GLN A 182 3.68 -9.42 1.17
N THR A 183 2.45 -9.19 1.66
CA THR A 183 1.97 -9.79 2.92
C THR A 183 1.91 -11.31 2.82
N ILE A 184 1.36 -11.84 1.72
CA ILE A 184 1.25 -13.29 1.46
C ILE A 184 2.62 -13.93 1.32
N LEU A 185 3.49 -13.37 0.48
CA LEU A 185 4.76 -14.00 0.15
C LEU A 185 5.77 -13.97 1.29
N LYS A 186 5.63 -12.98 2.20
CA LYS A 186 6.47 -12.85 3.38
C LYS A 186 6.28 -13.99 4.38
N ASP A 187 5.06 -14.50 4.55
CA ASP A 187 4.80 -15.64 5.43
C ASP A 187 5.17 -16.94 4.67
N PRO A 188 6.19 -17.70 5.12
CA PRO A 188 6.54 -18.97 4.50
C PRO A 188 5.47 -20.06 4.70
N ASP A 189 4.64 -19.95 5.73
CA ASP A 189 3.56 -20.90 6.03
C ASP A 189 2.27 -20.58 5.25
N ASP A 190 2.24 -19.44 4.57
CA ASP A 190 1.12 -19.03 3.75
C ASP A 190 1.23 -19.60 2.33
N LEU A 191 0.45 -20.63 2.06
CA LEU A 191 0.48 -21.35 0.77
C LEU A 191 -0.37 -20.68 -0.32
N THR A 192 -0.93 -19.49 -0.06
CA THR A 192 -1.75 -18.76 -1.04
C THR A 192 -0.93 -18.41 -2.27
N LYS A 193 -1.45 -18.73 -3.46
CA LYS A 193 -0.83 -18.36 -4.74
C LYS A 193 -1.47 -17.11 -5.31
N CYS A 194 -0.67 -16.21 -5.87
CA CYS A 194 -1.11 -14.97 -6.50
C CYS A 194 -0.79 -14.96 -8.00
N SER A 195 -1.76 -14.58 -8.81
CA SER A 195 -1.61 -14.38 -10.25
C SER A 195 -2.03 -12.97 -10.60
N LEU A 196 -1.09 -12.15 -11.06
CA LEU A 196 -1.32 -10.73 -11.36
C LEU A 196 -1.30 -10.48 -12.86
N LEU A 197 -2.38 -9.92 -13.41
CA LEU A 197 -2.38 -9.25 -14.71
C LEU A 197 -2.31 -7.74 -14.49
N PHE A 198 -1.22 -7.10 -14.94
CA PHE A 198 -0.97 -5.68 -14.71
C PHE A 198 -0.95 -4.88 -16.02
N ALA A 199 -2.01 -4.12 -16.26
CA ALA A 199 -2.22 -3.32 -17.46
C ALA A 199 -1.75 -1.85 -17.29
N ASN A 200 -1.08 -1.32 -18.32
CA ASN A 200 -0.63 0.07 -18.38
C ASN A 200 -0.81 0.63 -19.80
N LYS A 201 -0.67 1.96 -19.98
CA LYS A 201 -0.76 2.57 -21.32
C LYS A 201 0.45 2.20 -22.18
N SER A 202 1.65 2.46 -21.66
CA SER A 202 2.91 2.13 -22.31
C SER A 202 3.83 1.34 -21.38
N LYS A 203 4.93 0.79 -21.94
CA LYS A 203 6.01 0.16 -21.14
C LYS A 203 6.61 1.11 -20.10
N ASN A 204 6.70 2.40 -20.43
CA ASN A 204 7.28 3.43 -19.56
C ASN A 204 6.34 3.84 -18.40
N ASP A 205 5.06 3.45 -18.48
CA ASP A 205 4.07 3.67 -17.42
C ASP A 205 4.05 2.53 -16.38
N ILE A 206 4.73 1.40 -16.62
CA ILE A 206 4.74 0.28 -15.69
C ILE A 206 5.58 0.65 -14.47
N ILE A 207 4.89 1.04 -13.39
CA ILE A 207 5.52 1.33 -12.09
C ILE A 207 5.82 0.01 -11.34
N LEU A 208 6.88 0.00 -10.53
CA LEU A 208 7.26 -1.13 -9.67
C LEU A 208 7.55 -2.44 -10.44
N ARG A 209 7.94 -2.33 -11.72
CA ARG A 209 8.16 -3.49 -12.59
C ARG A 209 9.25 -4.41 -12.06
N GLU A 210 10.40 -3.84 -11.71
CA GLU A 210 11.56 -4.60 -11.24
C GLU A 210 11.24 -5.29 -9.91
N GLU A 211 10.56 -4.60 -9.00
CA GLU A 211 10.12 -5.17 -7.73
C GLU A 211 9.15 -6.35 -7.93
N LEU A 212 8.20 -6.25 -8.86
CA LEU A 212 7.28 -7.34 -9.19
C LEU A 212 8.01 -8.54 -9.82
N GLN A 213 8.93 -8.30 -10.75
CA GLN A 213 9.71 -9.37 -11.38
C GLN A 213 10.64 -10.05 -10.37
N GLU A 214 11.22 -9.30 -9.44
CA GLU A 214 12.05 -9.83 -8.37
C GLU A 214 11.24 -10.69 -7.38
N LEU A 215 10.02 -10.26 -7.03
CA LEU A 215 9.09 -11.07 -6.24
C LEU A 215 8.72 -12.38 -6.96
N GLU A 216 8.44 -12.33 -8.26
CA GLU A 216 8.15 -13.53 -9.06
C GLU A 216 9.34 -14.49 -9.08
N ARG A 217 10.56 -13.98 -9.27
CA ARG A 217 11.78 -14.78 -9.26
C ARG A 217 12.02 -15.46 -7.91
N LYS A 218 11.87 -14.72 -6.81
CA LYS A 218 12.04 -15.23 -5.44
C LYS A 218 10.95 -16.21 -5.01
N HIS A 219 9.74 -16.08 -5.55
CA HIS A 219 8.57 -16.85 -5.12
C HIS A 219 7.85 -17.52 -6.30
N SER A 220 8.59 -18.08 -7.25
CA SER A 220 8.07 -18.55 -8.54
C SER A 220 6.99 -19.64 -8.47
N GLY A 221 6.87 -20.35 -7.35
CA GLY A 221 5.78 -21.32 -7.08
C GLY A 221 4.51 -20.72 -6.46
N ARG A 222 4.59 -19.48 -5.94
CA ARG A 222 3.49 -18.77 -5.25
C ARG A 222 3.09 -17.45 -5.91
N PHE A 223 3.91 -16.88 -6.79
CA PHE A 223 3.58 -15.64 -7.49
C PHE A 223 3.94 -15.70 -8.96
N LYS A 224 3.01 -15.21 -9.79
CA LYS A 224 3.19 -15.01 -11.23
C LYS A 224 2.66 -13.66 -11.65
N VAL A 225 3.36 -12.99 -12.56
CA VAL A 225 2.94 -11.69 -13.09
C VAL A 225 2.99 -11.66 -14.61
N TRP A 226 1.93 -11.12 -15.21
CA TRP A 226 1.83 -10.80 -16.63
C TRP A 226 1.62 -9.30 -16.77
N PHE A 227 2.30 -8.69 -17.72
CA PHE A 227 2.13 -7.28 -18.02
C PHE A 227 1.28 -7.14 -19.28
N ALA A 228 0.43 -6.11 -19.34
CA ALA A 228 -0.32 -5.75 -20.53
C ALA A 228 -0.09 -4.27 -20.83
N VAL A 229 0.08 -3.91 -22.11
CA VAL A 229 0.20 -2.52 -22.55
C VAL A 229 -0.77 -2.24 -23.69
N GLU A 230 -1.36 -1.05 -23.69
CA GLU A 230 -2.27 -0.60 -24.75
C GLU A 230 -1.53 -0.42 -26.08
N THR A 231 -0.36 0.21 -26.05
CA THR A 231 0.51 0.37 -27.22
C THR A 231 1.74 -0.52 -27.09
N ALA A 232 1.78 -1.59 -27.89
CA ALA A 232 2.94 -2.48 -27.97
C ALA A 232 4.03 -1.86 -28.86
N PRO A 233 5.32 -1.89 -28.46
CA PRO A 233 6.42 -1.56 -29.36
C PRO A 233 6.47 -2.54 -30.55
N GLU A 234 6.90 -2.08 -31.72
CA GLU A 234 7.16 -2.96 -32.87
C GLU A 234 8.13 -4.10 -32.50
N GLY A 235 7.83 -5.32 -32.96
CA GLY A 235 8.68 -6.50 -32.77
C GLY A 235 8.57 -7.22 -31.42
N MET A 236 7.64 -6.81 -30.55
CA MET A 236 7.48 -7.46 -29.23
C MET A 236 6.63 -8.74 -29.34
N ILE A 237 7.28 -9.91 -29.38
CA ILE A 237 6.63 -11.20 -29.18
C ILE A 237 6.85 -11.66 -27.72
N ILE A 238 5.78 -12.11 -27.06
CA ILE A 238 5.71 -12.92 -25.81
C ILE A 238 5.50 -12.17 -24.46
N SER A 239 4.51 -12.69 -23.70
CA SER A 239 4.07 -12.39 -22.31
C SER A 239 3.21 -11.14 -22.06
N PHE A 240 2.70 -10.52 -23.11
CA PHE A 240 1.66 -9.50 -23.04
C PHE A 240 0.38 -10.00 -23.73
N LEU A 241 -0.74 -10.04 -23.01
CA LEU A 241 -2.05 -10.21 -23.64
C LEU A 241 -2.39 -8.89 -24.34
N SER A 242 -2.14 -8.81 -25.64
CA SER A 242 -2.63 -7.71 -26.47
C SER A 242 -4.10 -7.93 -26.77
N CYS A 243 -4.98 -7.09 -26.23
CA CYS A 243 -6.38 -7.04 -26.63
C CYS A 243 -6.50 -6.17 -27.88
N MET A 244 -6.10 -6.69 -29.05
CA MET A 244 -6.40 -6.04 -30.32
C MET A 244 -7.79 -6.47 -30.80
N HIS A 245 -8.79 -5.62 -30.60
CA HIS A 245 -9.99 -5.64 -31.45
C HIS A 245 -9.59 -5.04 -32.80
N LYS A 246 -9.42 -5.89 -33.81
CA LYS A 246 -9.57 -5.45 -35.20
C LYS A 246 -11.06 -5.13 -35.40
N LYS A 247 -11.38 -3.86 -35.67
CA LYS A 247 -12.62 -3.52 -36.38
C LYS A 247 -12.40 -3.75 -37.87
#